data_AF-A0A7M7IL96-F1
#
_entry.id   AF-A0A7M7IL96-F1
#
_cell.length_a   1.000
_cell.length_b   1.000
_cell.length_c   1.000
_cell.angle_alpha   90.00
_cell.angle_beta   90.00
_cell.angle_gamma   90.00
#
_symmetry.space_group_name_H-M   'P 1'
#
loop_
_entity.id
_entity.type
_entity.pdbx_description
1 polymer ?
#
loop_
_entity_poly.entity_id
_entity_poly.type
_entity_poly.pdbx_seq_one_letter_code
_entity_poly.pdbx_strand_id
1 'polypeptide(L)'
;MKNLSFIYFWFILYFGVQNLRARSVNIFQDIADCVDRSNMTFHELKKLRDSSEARIKLINEEENFRNYGCFLACIWQQTGVMNGSELSTYNIAGIIEGRYHDDEDLKTFFHKIALTCEDDVHRKFLHVNDECDVALSFKLCMLKAMRNYP
;
A
#
# COMPACT_ATOMS: atom_id res chain seq x y z
N MET A 1 7.36 -6.69 48.93
CA MET A 1 6.60 -6.67 47.66
C MET A 1 6.94 -5.44 46.79
N LYS A 2 8.22 -5.13 46.54
CA LYS A 2 8.63 -3.99 45.67
C LYS A 2 9.54 -4.39 44.50
N ASN A 3 10.07 -5.62 44.49
CA ASN A 3 11.01 -6.08 43.47
C ASN A 3 10.34 -6.76 42.26
N LEU A 4 9.12 -7.28 42.38
CA LEU A 4 8.42 -7.93 41.26
C LEU A 4 7.93 -6.93 40.20
N SER A 5 7.56 -5.71 40.61
CA SER A 5 7.08 -4.67 39.67
C SER A 5 8.19 -4.12 38.79
N PHE A 6 9.44 -4.08 39.29
CA PHE A 6 10.60 -3.57 38.57
C PHE A 6 11.06 -4.54 37.48
N ILE A 7 10.95 -5.85 37.75
CA ILE A 7 11.24 -6.92 36.79
C ILE A 7 10.22 -6.89 35.64
N TYR A 8 8.92 -6.72 35.95
CA TYR A 8 7.88 -6.62 34.92
C TYR A 8 8.07 -5.40 34.00
N PHE A 9 8.45 -4.25 34.57
CA PHE A 9 8.73 -3.05 33.78
C PHE A 9 9.95 -3.23 32.87
N TRP A 10 10.99 -3.90 33.36
CA TRP A 10 12.15 -4.27 32.54
C TRP A 10 11.79 -5.30 31.47
N PHE A 11 10.93 -6.28 31.74
CA PHE A 11 10.45 -7.23 30.74
C PHE A 11 9.62 -6.53 29.66
N ILE A 12 8.72 -5.61 30.00
CA ILE A 12 7.92 -4.85 29.03
C ILE A 12 8.82 -3.90 28.22
N LEU A 13 9.82 -3.27 28.83
CA LEU A 13 10.78 -2.44 28.09
C LEU A 13 11.69 -3.30 27.19
N TYR A 14 12.16 -4.45 27.67
CA TYR A 14 13.08 -5.31 26.90
C TYR A 14 12.37 -6.05 25.76
N PHE A 15 11.20 -6.64 26.01
CA PHE A 15 10.38 -7.28 24.97
C PHE A 15 9.62 -6.26 24.10
N GLY A 16 9.18 -5.13 24.68
CA GLY A 16 8.56 -4.04 23.93
C GLY A 16 9.52 -3.37 22.95
N VAL A 17 10.81 -3.24 23.32
CA VAL A 17 11.87 -2.78 22.41
C VAL A 17 12.23 -3.85 21.36
N GLN A 18 12.10 -5.15 21.66
CA GLN A 18 12.26 -6.20 20.64
C GLN A 18 11.12 -6.24 19.62
N ASN A 19 9.89 -5.88 20.00
CA ASN A 19 8.77 -5.70 19.06
C ASN A 19 8.90 -4.38 18.25
N LEU A 20 9.69 -3.42 18.74
CA LEU A 20 10.18 -2.27 18.00
C LEU A 20 11.50 -2.57 17.27
N ARG A 21 11.79 -3.85 16.94
CA ARG A 21 12.60 -4.14 15.75
C ARG A 21 11.82 -3.58 14.57
N ALA A 22 12.07 -2.30 14.33
CA ALA A 22 12.02 -1.65 13.05
C ALA A 22 12.50 -2.69 12.05
N ARG A 23 11.55 -3.30 11.33
CA ARG A 23 11.85 -3.93 10.07
C ARG A 23 12.44 -2.80 9.26
N SER A 24 13.77 -2.70 9.23
CA SER A 24 14.46 -1.84 8.28
C SER A 24 14.02 -2.36 6.93
N VAL A 25 12.99 -1.73 6.36
CA VAL A 25 12.46 -2.04 5.03
C VAL A 25 13.66 -1.95 4.11
N ASN A 26 14.20 -3.09 3.72
CA ASN A 26 15.27 -3.11 2.74
C ASN A 26 14.54 -3.03 1.41
N ILE A 27 14.19 -1.80 1.02
CA ILE A 27 13.32 -1.49 -0.13
C ILE A 27 13.72 -2.29 -1.36
N PHE A 28 15.02 -2.51 -1.58
CA PHE A 28 15.51 -3.31 -2.70
C PHE A 28 15.18 -4.81 -2.58
N GLN A 29 15.36 -5.41 -1.40
CA GLN A 29 15.01 -6.81 -1.15
C GLN A 29 13.50 -7.01 -1.16
N ASP A 30 12.76 -6.11 -0.51
CA ASP A 30 11.30 -6.14 -0.43
C ASP A 30 10.66 -6.06 -1.84
N ILE A 31 11.19 -5.20 -2.73
CA ILE A 31 10.76 -5.15 -4.14
C ILE A 31 11.12 -6.43 -4.88
N ALA A 32 12.35 -6.95 -4.73
CA ALA A 32 12.78 -8.16 -5.42
C ALA A 32 11.91 -9.37 -5.05
N ASP A 33 11.62 -9.55 -3.76
CA ASP A 33 10.75 -10.61 -3.27
C ASP A 33 9.33 -10.48 -3.82
N CYS A 34 8.79 -9.27 -3.87
CA CYS A 34 7.45 -9.04 -4.42
C CYS A 34 7.38 -9.21 -5.94
N VAL A 35 8.45 -8.89 -6.68
CA VAL A 35 8.56 -9.16 -8.11
C VAL A 35 8.45 -10.66 -8.38
N ASP A 36 9.22 -11.47 -7.64
CA ASP A 36 9.22 -12.92 -7.80
C ASP A 36 7.86 -13.53 -7.43
N ARG A 37 7.31 -13.18 -6.25
CA ARG A 37 6.01 -13.68 -5.78
C ARG A 37 4.83 -13.34 -6.70
N SER A 38 4.92 -12.21 -7.41
CA SER A 38 3.86 -11.74 -8.30
C SER A 38 4.01 -12.25 -9.74
N ASN A 39 5.04 -13.06 -10.01
CA ASN A 39 5.38 -13.51 -11.36
C ASN A 39 5.48 -12.32 -12.34
N MET A 40 6.16 -11.26 -11.89
CA MET A 40 6.48 -10.09 -12.68
C MET A 40 7.98 -10.00 -12.93
N THR A 41 8.36 -9.13 -13.85
CA THR A 41 9.75 -8.73 -14.06
C THR A 41 9.95 -7.26 -13.67
N PHE A 42 11.17 -6.91 -13.28
CA PHE A 42 11.56 -5.51 -13.11
C PHE A 42 11.33 -4.67 -14.38
N HIS A 43 11.47 -5.28 -15.56
CA HIS A 43 11.18 -4.60 -16.83
C HIS A 43 9.69 -4.23 -16.91
N GLU A 44 8.78 -5.14 -16.61
CA GLU A 44 7.33 -4.85 -16.66
C GLU A 44 6.94 -3.75 -15.68
N LEU A 45 7.46 -3.79 -14.45
CA LEU A 45 7.25 -2.73 -13.47
C LEU A 45 7.79 -1.38 -13.95
N LYS A 46 9.01 -1.38 -14.52
CA LYS A 46 9.60 -0.18 -15.11
C LYS A 46 8.75 0.35 -16.27
N LYS A 47 8.23 -0.53 -17.12
CA LYS A 47 7.34 -0.16 -18.22
C LYS A 47 6.07 0.51 -17.70
N LEU A 48 5.40 -0.06 -16.70
CA LEU A 48 4.22 0.55 -16.07
C LEU A 48 4.51 1.90 -15.40
N ARG A 49 5.70 2.06 -14.82
CA ARG A 49 6.12 3.33 -14.21
C ARG A 49 6.41 4.41 -15.25
N ASP A 50 7.18 4.07 -16.28
CA ASP A 50 7.81 5.05 -17.16
C ASP A 50 7.00 5.30 -18.45
N SER A 51 6.26 4.32 -18.97
CA SER A 51 5.50 4.44 -20.23
C SER A 51 4.08 4.99 -20.02
N SER A 52 3.75 6.09 -20.72
CA SER A 52 2.39 6.62 -20.75
C SER A 52 1.40 5.64 -21.40
N GLU A 53 1.79 4.97 -22.47
CA GLU A 53 0.96 3.96 -23.14
C GLU A 53 0.59 2.83 -22.18
N ALA A 54 1.57 2.27 -21.48
CA ALA A 54 1.32 1.20 -20.51
C ALA A 54 0.40 1.65 -19.36
N ARG A 55 0.56 2.90 -18.88
CA ARG A 55 -0.35 3.47 -17.89
C ARG A 55 -1.77 3.69 -18.43
N ILE A 56 -1.91 4.08 -19.69
CA ILE A 56 -3.23 4.26 -20.32
C ILE A 56 -3.93 2.90 -20.41
N LYS A 57 -3.24 1.87 -20.90
CA LYS A 57 -3.74 0.48 -20.93
C LYS A 57 -4.17 -0.02 -19.55
N LEU A 58 -3.36 0.25 -18.53
CA LEU A 58 -3.70 -0.06 -17.13
C LEU A 58 -4.99 0.64 -16.70
N ILE A 59 -5.07 1.96 -16.86
CA ILE A 59 -6.24 2.76 -16.42
C ILE A 59 -7.52 2.35 -17.14
N ASN A 60 -7.41 2.03 -18.44
CA ASN A 60 -8.53 1.61 -19.27
C ASN A 60 -8.84 0.10 -19.14
N GLU A 61 -8.04 -0.63 -18.35
CA GLU A 61 -8.21 -2.07 -18.11
C GLU A 61 -8.19 -2.90 -19.43
N GLU A 62 -7.34 -2.50 -20.38
CA GLU A 62 -7.25 -3.10 -21.73
C GLU A 62 -6.52 -4.46 -21.76
N GLU A 63 -5.77 -4.77 -20.70
CA GLU A 63 -5.01 -6.02 -20.53
C GLU A 63 -5.23 -6.56 -19.11
N ASN A 64 -4.80 -7.80 -18.85
CA ASN A 64 -4.86 -8.37 -17.51
C ASN A 64 -3.66 -7.89 -16.67
N PHE A 65 -3.94 -7.05 -15.66
CA PHE A 65 -2.94 -6.51 -14.73
C PHE A 65 -2.97 -7.18 -13.35
N ARG A 66 -3.53 -8.39 -13.23
CA ARG A 66 -3.62 -9.10 -11.94
C ARG A 66 -2.27 -9.31 -11.26
N ASN A 67 -1.24 -9.68 -12.01
CA ASN A 67 0.12 -9.83 -11.47
C ASN A 67 0.63 -8.51 -10.88
N TYR A 68 0.33 -7.38 -11.52
CA TYR A 68 0.64 -6.06 -10.97
C TYR A 68 -0.16 -5.76 -9.70
N GLY A 69 -1.42 -6.17 -9.64
CA GLY A 69 -2.22 -6.18 -8.41
C GLY A 69 -1.53 -6.95 -7.28
N CYS A 70 -1.08 -8.17 -7.54
CA CYS A 70 -0.37 -8.99 -6.55
C CYS A 70 0.97 -8.37 -6.12
N PHE A 71 1.70 -7.75 -7.05
CA PHE A 71 2.91 -6.99 -6.72
C PHE A 71 2.60 -5.85 -5.74
N LEU A 72 1.55 -5.05 -6.02
CA LEU A 72 1.12 -3.96 -5.14
C LEU A 72 0.68 -4.47 -3.77
N ALA A 73 -0.11 -5.54 -3.72
CA ALA A 73 -0.56 -6.15 -2.47
C ALA A 73 0.62 -6.60 -1.61
N CYS A 74 1.62 -7.24 -2.21
CA CYS A 74 2.83 -7.67 -1.51
C CYS A 74 3.59 -6.48 -0.89
N ILE A 75 3.81 -5.41 -1.67
CA ILE A 75 4.48 -4.20 -1.16
C ILE A 75 3.66 -3.54 -0.05
N TRP A 76 2.34 -3.41 -0.24
CA TRP A 76 1.46 -2.75 0.71
C TRP A 76 1.32 -3.52 2.03
N GLN A 77 1.39 -4.85 1.99
CA GLN A 77 1.47 -5.66 3.20
C GLN A 77 2.82 -5.48 3.92
N GLN A 78 3.92 -5.40 3.18
CA GLN A 78 5.24 -5.15 3.78
C GLN A 78 5.36 -3.76 4.41
N THR A 79 4.67 -2.76 3.85
CA THR A 79 4.67 -1.37 4.35
C THR A 79 3.51 -1.06 5.32
N GLY A 80 2.65 -2.03 5.61
CA GLY A 80 1.50 -1.88 6.51
C GLY A 80 0.32 -1.12 5.93
N VAL A 81 0.36 -0.72 4.66
CA VAL A 81 -0.78 -0.13 3.92
C VAL A 81 -1.94 -1.12 3.77
N MET A 82 -1.64 -2.42 3.84
CA MET A 82 -2.63 -3.49 3.68
C MET A 82 -2.38 -4.61 4.69
N ASN A 83 -3.44 -5.24 5.20
CA ASN A 83 -3.38 -6.46 5.99
C ASN A 83 -4.33 -7.50 5.37
N GLY A 84 -3.77 -8.54 4.74
CA GLY A 84 -4.57 -9.41 3.86
C GLY A 84 -5.18 -8.59 2.72
N SER A 85 -6.51 -8.58 2.61
CA SER A 85 -7.26 -7.76 1.65
C SER A 85 -7.80 -6.44 2.23
N GLU A 86 -7.52 -6.13 3.50
CA GLU A 86 -7.99 -4.90 4.15
C GLU A 86 -6.98 -3.76 3.96
N LEU A 87 -7.45 -2.58 3.54
CA LEU A 87 -6.63 -1.38 3.40
C LEU A 87 -6.55 -0.60 4.72
N SER A 88 -5.40 0.02 4.98
CA SER A 88 -5.20 0.90 6.14
C SER A 88 -5.28 2.36 5.72
N THR A 89 -6.44 2.98 5.94
CA THR A 89 -6.64 4.44 5.75
C THR A 89 -5.61 5.27 6.47
N TYR A 90 -5.29 4.91 7.71
CA TYR A 90 -4.32 5.63 8.52
C TYR A 90 -2.94 5.67 7.85
N ASN A 91 -2.46 4.53 7.34
CA ASN A 91 -1.17 4.47 6.67
C ASN A 91 -1.19 5.13 5.29
N ILE A 92 -2.30 5.04 4.57
CA ILE A 92 -2.49 5.76 3.30
C ILE A 92 -2.46 7.28 3.53
N ALA A 93 -3.18 7.77 4.54
CA ALA A 93 -3.18 9.17 4.94
C ALA A 93 -1.78 9.65 5.30
N GLY A 94 -1.04 8.87 6.10
CA GLY A 94 0.36 9.18 6.43
C GLY A 94 1.28 9.29 5.21
N ILE A 95 1.07 8.45 4.18
CA ILE A 95 1.80 8.54 2.91
C ILE A 95 1.46 9.82 2.14
N ILE A 96 0.18 10.22 2.12
CA ILE A 96 -0.27 11.46 1.48
C ILE A 96 0.36 12.67 2.16
N GLU A 97 0.30 12.71 3.50
CA GLU A 97 0.92 13.77 4.31
C GLU A 97 2.43 13.89 4.04
N GLY A 98 3.14 12.76 4.04
CA GLY A 98 4.58 12.76 3.78
C GLY A 98 4.95 13.17 2.35
N ARG A 99 4.11 12.86 1.36
CA ARG A 99 4.38 13.13 -0.06
C ARG A 99 4.06 14.57 -0.46
N TYR A 100 2.97 15.12 0.07
CA TYR A 100 2.42 16.42 -0.32
C TYR A 100 2.50 17.43 0.82
N HIS A 101 3.47 17.29 1.72
CA HIS A 101 3.59 18.10 2.94
C HIS A 101 3.45 19.62 2.73
N ASP A 102 3.92 20.15 1.60
CA ASP A 102 3.89 21.59 1.27
C ASP A 102 2.65 22.05 0.48
N ASP A 103 1.77 21.13 0.05
CA ASP A 103 0.64 21.42 -0.82
C ASP A 103 -0.68 20.95 -0.19
N GLU A 104 -1.35 21.87 0.51
CA GLU A 104 -2.62 21.61 1.20
C GLU A 104 -3.76 21.23 0.26
N ASP A 105 -3.78 21.78 -0.95
CA ASP A 105 -4.82 21.49 -1.94
C ASP A 105 -4.66 20.07 -2.47
N LEU A 106 -3.43 19.66 -2.81
CA LEU A 106 -3.13 18.29 -3.20
C LEU A 106 -3.35 17.31 -2.05
N LYS A 107 -2.95 17.64 -0.81
CA LYS A 107 -3.24 16.79 0.36
C LYS A 107 -4.74 16.55 0.51
N THR A 108 -5.52 17.62 0.53
CA THR A 108 -6.98 17.55 0.67
C THR A 108 -7.61 16.74 -0.47
N PHE A 109 -7.16 16.96 -1.70
CA PHE A 109 -7.61 16.19 -2.86
C PHE A 109 -7.30 14.70 -2.71
N PHE A 110 -6.05 14.33 -2.44
CA PHE A 110 -5.64 12.92 -2.36
C PHE A 110 -6.28 12.19 -1.17
N HIS A 111 -6.48 12.86 -0.03
CA HIS A 111 -7.24 12.28 1.10
C HIS A 111 -8.68 11.95 0.69
N LYS A 112 -9.37 12.90 0.05
CA LYS A 112 -10.75 12.71 -0.40
C LYS A 112 -10.86 11.56 -1.41
N ILE A 113 -9.93 11.48 -2.36
CA ILE A 113 -9.92 10.41 -3.36
C ILE A 113 -9.59 9.07 -2.71
N ALA A 114 -8.61 9.01 -1.80
CA ALA A 114 -8.26 7.78 -1.10
C ALA A 114 -9.45 7.19 -0.35
N LEU A 115 -10.20 8.02 0.40
CA LEU A 115 -11.42 7.59 1.10
C LEU A 115 -12.49 7.08 0.12
N THR A 116 -12.76 7.83 -0.95
CA THR A 116 -13.72 7.41 -1.98
C THR A 116 -13.34 6.06 -2.59
N CYS A 117 -12.06 5.88 -2.93
CA CYS A 117 -11.57 4.67 -3.55
C CYS A 117 -11.57 3.47 -2.61
N GLU A 118 -11.30 3.68 -1.34
CA GLU A 118 -11.41 2.64 -0.33
C GLU A 118 -12.86 2.20 -0.15
N ASP A 119 -13.81 3.14 -0.01
CA ASP A 119 -15.24 2.82 0.10
C ASP A 119 -15.75 2.02 -1.11
N ASP A 120 -15.31 2.39 -2.31
CA ASP A 120 -15.62 1.65 -3.55
C ASP A 120 -15.07 0.23 -3.54
N VAL A 121 -13.82 0.07 -3.11
CA VAL A 121 -13.15 -1.24 -3.00
C VAL A 121 -13.82 -2.10 -1.92
N HIS A 122 -14.10 -1.53 -0.74
CA HIS A 122 -14.78 -2.23 0.35
C HIS A 122 -16.14 -2.76 -0.09
N ARG A 123 -16.93 -1.95 -0.79
CA ARG A 123 -18.23 -2.38 -1.33
C ARG A 123 -18.09 -3.45 -2.40
N LYS A 124 -17.11 -3.32 -3.31
CA LYS A 124 -16.88 -4.26 -4.42
C LYS A 124 -16.38 -5.63 -3.96
N PHE A 125 -15.58 -5.68 -2.91
CA PHE A 125 -14.93 -6.89 -2.42
C PHE A 125 -15.44 -7.34 -1.04
N LEU A 126 -16.65 -6.93 -0.66
CA LEU A 126 -17.27 -7.36 0.59
C LEU A 126 -17.35 -8.90 0.60
N HIS A 127 -16.73 -9.53 1.60
CA HIS A 127 -16.59 -10.99 1.74
C HIS A 127 -15.71 -11.70 0.70
N VAL A 128 -14.93 -10.96 -0.08
CA VAL A 128 -13.93 -11.51 -1.01
C VAL A 128 -12.54 -11.26 -0.42
N ASN A 129 -11.77 -12.33 -0.24
CA ASN A 129 -10.40 -12.26 0.26
C ASN A 129 -9.42 -12.46 -0.90
N ASP A 130 -9.30 -11.43 -1.75
CA ASP A 130 -8.34 -11.39 -2.85
C ASP A 130 -7.52 -10.09 -2.77
N GLU A 131 -6.36 -10.16 -2.11
CA GLU A 131 -5.51 -8.99 -1.92
C GLU A 131 -5.04 -8.36 -3.24
N CYS A 132 -4.85 -9.16 -4.29
CA CYS A 132 -4.37 -8.67 -5.57
C CYS A 132 -5.43 -7.81 -6.27
N ASP A 133 -6.69 -8.25 -6.27
CA ASP A 133 -7.79 -7.52 -6.92
C ASP A 133 -8.18 -6.28 -6.14
N VAL A 134 -8.13 -6.33 -4.80
CA VAL A 134 -8.29 -5.15 -3.93
C VAL A 134 -7.19 -4.14 -4.22
N ALA A 135 -5.93 -4.57 -4.24
CA ALA A 135 -4.81 -3.66 -4.47
C ALA A 135 -4.86 -3.02 -5.87
N LEU A 136 -5.15 -3.81 -6.89
CA LEU A 136 -5.31 -3.33 -8.26
C LEU A 136 -6.49 -2.36 -8.38
N SER A 137 -7.65 -2.71 -7.81
CA SER A 137 -8.85 -1.87 -7.89
C SER A 137 -8.65 -0.52 -7.21
N PHE A 138 -8.02 -0.51 -6.02
CA PHE A 138 -7.68 0.73 -5.34
C PHE A 138 -6.73 1.59 -6.18
N LYS A 139 -5.67 0.98 -6.74
CA LYS A 139 -4.71 1.69 -7.60
C LYS A 139 -5.39 2.30 -8.83
N LEU A 140 -6.27 1.56 -9.48
CA LEU A 140 -7.01 2.03 -10.65
C LEU A 140 -7.94 3.19 -10.31
N CYS A 141 -8.65 3.12 -9.19
CA CYS A 141 -9.51 4.21 -8.73
C CYS A 141 -8.70 5.50 -8.52
N MET A 142 -7.56 5.42 -7.82
CA MET A 142 -6.65 6.56 -7.62
C MET A 142 -6.17 7.14 -8.96
N LEU A 143 -5.73 6.29 -9.90
CA LEU A 143 -5.24 6.74 -11.20
C LEU A 143 -6.34 7.39 -12.06
N LYS A 144 -7.57 6.86 -12.03
CA LYS A 144 -8.72 7.44 -12.74
C LYS A 144 -9.08 8.81 -12.18
N ALA A 145 -9.06 8.97 -10.86
CA ALA A 145 -9.28 10.26 -10.22
C ALA A 145 -8.19 11.28 -10.59
N MET A 146 -6.91 10.87 -10.61
CA MET A 146 -5.80 11.75 -11.01
C MET A 146 -5.91 12.21 -12.47
N ARG A 147 -6.39 11.35 -13.38
CA ARG A 147 -6.61 11.73 -14.79
C ARG A 147 -7.66 12.85 -14.91
N ASN A 148 -8.58 12.92 -13.96
CA ASN A 148 -9.66 13.90 -13.92
C ASN A 148 -9.38 15.05 -12.94
N TYR A 149 -8.15 15.15 -12.40
CA TYR A 149 -7.77 16.27 -11.55
C TYR A 149 -7.68 17.55 -12.41
N PRO A 150 -8.39 18.63 -12.04
CA PRO A 150 -8.45 19.87 -12.81
C PRO A 150 -7.13 20.65 -12.86
#